data_AF-A0A6B3N4K7-F1
#
_entry.id   AF-A0A6B3N4K7-F1
#
_cell.length_a   1.000
_cell.length_b   1.000
_cell.length_c   1.000
_cell.angle_alpha   90.00
_cell.angle_beta   90.00
_cell.angle_gamma   90.00
#
_symmetry.space_group_name_H-M   'P 1'
#
loop_
_entity.id
_entity.type
_entity.pdbx_description
1 polymer ?
#
loop_
_entity_poly.entity_id
_entity_poly.type
_entity_poly.pdbx_seq_one_letter_code
_entity_poly.pdbx_strand_id
1 'polypeptide(L)'
;MQYLTGFKDIQAVISKYSQTKILWIDTEIADYQTSKPRLSLIQVLDKPTQMGIDAAETERVSILDVLEKSEIIDEFIEKIIFNPDIEKVFHNASYDLRFLGNRQAQNVSCTLEMAKSIPYYLLPVPNFKLETLAEQLCHLSAVDKTQQGSDWGIRPLSRKQLHYAKMDPVYLARVHHRLLQLKQLANPDPVKEDLSALMIRYRQLEHQWKQIDTEINHIKNRIKAAMAAQEVSETAGFKLSSSKRTTKKAAFEQLAKLTQTLGIELDLPVTLTKAVQKQLGEAIEQLSLEEEVSTNWRLSIQELEDEDLPF
;
A
#
# COMPACT_ATOMS: atom_id res chain seq x y z
N MET A 1 19.06 5.84 -23.01
CA MET A 1 18.40 4.54 -22.84
C MET A 1 19.30 3.45 -23.40
N GLN A 2 19.49 2.38 -22.64
CA GLN A 2 20.25 1.20 -23.08
C GLN A 2 19.30 0.00 -23.07
N TYR A 3 18.93 -0.52 -24.24
CA TYR A 3 18.11 -1.73 -24.37
C TYR A 3 19.04 -2.93 -24.54
N LEU A 4 19.01 -3.85 -23.58
CA LEU A 4 19.94 -4.97 -23.45
C LEU A 4 19.23 -6.29 -23.68
N THR A 5 19.66 -7.02 -24.71
CA THR A 5 19.10 -8.34 -25.05
C THR A 5 20.08 -9.48 -24.81
N GLY A 6 21.40 -9.21 -24.86
CA GLY A 6 22.45 -10.20 -24.66
C GLY A 6 22.63 -10.57 -23.18
N PHE A 7 22.78 -11.86 -22.91
CA PHE A 7 22.97 -12.40 -21.57
C PHE A 7 24.14 -11.73 -20.82
N LYS A 8 25.32 -11.69 -21.44
CA LYS A 8 26.54 -11.11 -20.84
C LYS A 8 26.40 -9.60 -20.55
N ASP A 9 25.74 -8.86 -21.44
CA ASP A 9 25.54 -7.42 -21.26
C ASP A 9 24.61 -7.13 -20.08
N ILE A 10 23.55 -7.93 -19.94
CA ILE A 10 22.63 -7.83 -18.80
C ILE A 10 23.37 -8.17 -17.49
N GLN A 11 24.12 -9.27 -17.44
CA GLN A 11 24.92 -9.65 -16.26
C GLN A 11 25.92 -8.57 -15.84
N ALA A 12 26.59 -7.95 -16.81
CA ALA A 12 27.52 -6.86 -16.54
C ALA A 12 26.81 -5.66 -15.89
N VAL A 13 25.61 -5.32 -16.35
CA VAL A 13 24.81 -4.24 -15.78
C VAL A 13 24.26 -4.61 -14.39
N ILE A 14 23.80 -5.84 -14.17
CA ILE A 14 23.41 -6.33 -12.83
C ILE A 14 24.58 -6.21 -11.86
N SER A 15 25.78 -6.62 -12.29
CA SER A 15 26.99 -6.53 -11.47
C SER A 15 27.31 -5.07 -11.10
N LYS A 16 27.11 -4.12 -12.02
CA LYS A 16 27.24 -2.68 -11.73
C LYS A 16 26.18 -2.21 -10.73
N TYR A 17 24.93 -2.63 -10.88
CA TYR A 17 23.84 -2.24 -9.98
C TYR A 17 24.03 -2.75 -8.55
N SER A 18 24.70 -3.88 -8.35
CA SER A 18 25.01 -4.40 -7.01
C SER A 18 25.84 -3.43 -6.14
N GLN A 19 26.48 -2.44 -6.76
CA GLN A 19 27.32 -1.44 -6.10
C GLN A 19 26.59 -0.10 -5.89
N THR A 20 25.31 -0.03 -6.23
CA THR A 20 24.50 1.20 -6.12
C THR A 20 23.70 1.18 -4.82
N LYS A 21 23.35 2.37 -4.30
CA LYS A 21 22.60 2.48 -3.03
C LYS A 21 21.10 2.44 -3.21
N ILE A 22 20.61 2.87 -4.36
CA ILE A 22 19.19 3.02 -4.66
C ILE A 22 18.96 2.75 -6.14
N LEU A 23 17.90 2.01 -6.44
CA LEU A 23 17.46 1.69 -7.79
C LEU A 23 15.96 1.94 -7.90
N TRP A 24 15.54 2.61 -8.97
CA TRP A 24 14.14 2.73 -9.34
C TRP A 24 13.85 1.70 -10.42
N ILE A 25 12.94 0.78 -10.09
CA ILE A 25 12.70 -0.42 -10.87
C ILE A 25 11.24 -0.48 -11.26
N ASP A 26 10.99 -0.88 -12.50
CA ASP A 26 9.68 -1.24 -13.01
C ASP A 26 9.78 -2.57 -13.78
N THR A 27 8.63 -3.20 -14.05
CA THR A 27 8.60 -4.45 -14.82
C THR A 27 7.46 -4.47 -15.84
N GLU A 28 7.69 -5.17 -16.96
CA GLU A 28 6.64 -5.45 -17.94
C GLU A 28 6.38 -6.94 -18.08
N ILE A 29 5.11 -7.30 -18.15
CA ILE A 29 4.63 -8.68 -18.09
C ILE A 29 4.00 -9.07 -19.42
N ALA A 30 4.55 -10.10 -20.06
CA ALA A 30 3.94 -10.76 -21.21
C ALA A 30 2.80 -11.70 -20.76
N ASP A 31 1.81 -11.88 -21.62
CA ASP A 31 0.69 -12.81 -21.41
C ASP A 31 -0.09 -12.57 -20.11
N TYR A 32 -0.21 -11.31 -19.68
CA TYR A 32 -0.77 -10.94 -18.37
C TYR A 32 -2.22 -11.43 -18.14
N GLN A 33 -2.97 -11.67 -19.21
CA GLN A 33 -4.34 -12.19 -19.17
C GLN A 33 -4.41 -13.72 -19.02
N THR A 34 -3.29 -14.41 -19.16
CA THR A 34 -3.22 -15.88 -19.09
C THR A 34 -2.95 -16.35 -17.66
N SER A 35 -3.08 -17.67 -17.44
CA SER A 35 -2.74 -18.29 -16.15
C SER A 35 -1.23 -18.38 -15.89
N LYS A 36 -0.38 -18.04 -16.87
CA LYS A 36 1.08 -18.12 -16.79
C LYS A 36 1.73 -16.83 -17.31
N PRO A 37 1.52 -15.68 -16.65
CA PRO A 37 2.20 -14.44 -16.99
C PRO A 37 3.71 -14.61 -16.91
N ARG A 38 4.45 -13.99 -17.83
CA ARG A 38 5.90 -14.10 -17.94
C ARG A 38 6.55 -12.73 -17.79
N LEU A 39 7.57 -12.62 -16.94
CA LEU A 39 8.35 -11.40 -16.83
C LEU A 39 9.10 -11.17 -18.16
N SER A 40 8.84 -10.03 -18.80
CA SER A 40 9.34 -9.72 -20.14
C SER A 40 10.49 -8.72 -20.08
N LEU A 41 10.31 -7.63 -19.34
CA LEU A 41 11.30 -6.57 -19.17
C LEU A 41 11.49 -6.24 -17.69
N ILE A 42 12.71 -5.84 -17.36
CA ILE A 42 13.04 -5.14 -16.11
C ILE A 42 13.67 -3.82 -16.49
N GLN A 43 13.10 -2.70 -16.05
CA GLN A 43 13.64 -1.38 -16.30
C GLN A 43 14.27 -0.85 -15.02
N VAL A 44 15.48 -0.28 -15.14
CA VAL A 44 16.25 0.16 -13.98
C VAL A 44 16.89 1.51 -14.25
N LEU A 45 16.67 2.44 -13.32
CA LEU A 45 17.39 3.70 -13.20
C LEU A 45 18.25 3.66 -11.92
N ASP A 46 19.55 3.95 -12.04
CA ASP A 46 20.50 3.90 -10.92
C ASP A 46 20.99 5.29 -10.44
N LYS A 47 20.85 6.32 -11.27
CA LYS A 47 21.30 7.70 -10.98
C LYS A 47 20.45 8.73 -11.73
N PRO A 48 19.34 9.22 -11.16
CA PRO A 48 18.59 10.30 -11.77
C PRO A 48 19.47 11.55 -11.90
N THR A 49 19.42 12.21 -13.04
CA THR A 49 20.01 13.55 -13.24
C THR A 49 19.24 14.60 -12.43
N GLN A 50 19.82 15.80 -12.29
CA GLN A 50 19.21 16.88 -11.52
C GLN A 50 17.77 17.19 -11.95
N MET A 51 17.00 17.67 -10.98
CA MET A 51 15.58 17.98 -11.12
C MET A 51 15.37 19.16 -12.09
N GLY A 52 15.00 18.85 -13.34
CA GLY A 52 14.48 19.79 -14.34
C GLY A 52 13.56 19.05 -15.33
N ILE A 53 12.66 19.79 -16.01
CA ILE A 53 11.67 19.23 -16.95
C ILE A 53 12.37 18.56 -18.14
N ASP A 54 13.39 19.21 -18.70
CA ASP A 54 14.17 18.70 -19.84
C ASP A 54 15.14 17.57 -19.47
N ALA A 55 15.42 17.39 -18.17
CA ALA A 55 16.37 16.40 -17.68
C ALA A 55 15.80 14.97 -17.74
N ALA A 56 14.48 14.80 -17.65
CA ALA A 56 13.80 13.51 -17.67
C ALA A 56 14.10 12.71 -18.95
N GLU A 57 14.18 13.39 -20.09
CA GLU A 57 14.48 12.73 -21.37
C GLU A 57 15.95 12.31 -21.51
N THR A 58 16.84 12.93 -20.75
CA THR A 58 18.28 12.63 -20.78
C THR A 58 18.66 11.49 -19.86
N GLU A 59 17.71 10.97 -19.07
CA GLU A 59 17.96 9.91 -18.09
C GLU A 59 18.47 8.63 -18.74
N ARG A 60 19.45 8.02 -18.08
CA ARG A 60 20.03 6.74 -18.50
C ARG A 60 19.35 5.59 -17.78
N VAL A 61 18.26 5.14 -18.39
CA VAL A 61 17.56 3.91 -18.02
C VAL A 61 18.10 2.73 -18.82
N SER A 62 18.36 1.62 -18.14
CA SER A 62 18.58 0.33 -18.79
C SER A 62 17.29 -0.46 -18.83
N ILE A 63 16.95 -0.98 -20.00
CA ILE A 63 15.83 -1.89 -20.23
C ILE A 63 16.43 -3.27 -20.47
N LEU A 64 16.23 -4.18 -19.53
CA LEU A 64 16.75 -5.54 -19.57
C LEU A 64 15.68 -6.44 -20.20
N ASP A 65 15.98 -7.03 -21.34
CA ASP A 65 15.11 -8.02 -21.97
C ASP A 65 15.32 -9.39 -21.34
N VAL A 66 14.38 -9.78 -20.48
CA VAL A 66 14.48 -11.00 -19.66
C VAL A 66 13.48 -12.08 -20.06
N LEU A 67 12.72 -11.85 -21.13
CA LEU A 67 11.75 -12.82 -21.65
C LEU A 67 12.46 -14.15 -21.94
N GLU A 68 11.95 -15.22 -21.32
CA GLU A 68 12.49 -16.59 -21.43
C GLU A 68 13.94 -16.76 -20.95
N LYS A 69 14.43 -15.89 -20.06
CA LYS A 69 15.79 -15.95 -19.49
C LYS A 69 15.75 -16.07 -17.97
N SER A 70 15.27 -17.22 -17.47
CA SER A 70 15.12 -17.45 -16.03
C SER A 70 16.42 -17.25 -15.25
N GLU A 71 17.57 -17.63 -15.80
CA GLU A 71 18.85 -17.51 -15.10
C GLU A 71 19.25 -16.05 -14.87
N ILE A 72 18.88 -15.15 -15.78
CA ILE A 72 19.09 -13.70 -15.61
C ILE A 72 18.14 -13.12 -14.56
N ILE A 73 16.90 -13.60 -14.56
CA ILE A 73 15.90 -13.17 -13.57
C ILE A 73 16.36 -13.60 -12.17
N ASP A 74 16.78 -14.85 -12.01
CA ASP A 74 17.30 -15.39 -10.75
C ASP A 74 18.52 -14.60 -10.28
N GLU A 75 19.47 -14.32 -11.18
CA GLU A 75 20.65 -13.50 -10.84
C GLU A 75 20.28 -12.08 -10.42
N PHE A 76 19.29 -11.46 -11.08
CA PHE A 76 18.78 -10.14 -10.69
C PHE A 76 18.16 -10.18 -9.30
N ILE A 77 17.34 -11.20 -9.01
CA ILE A 77 16.69 -11.39 -7.71
C ILE A 77 17.74 -11.55 -6.62
N GLU A 78 18.68 -12.47 -6.79
CA GLU A 78 19.72 -12.77 -5.80
C GLU A 78 20.63 -11.58 -5.52
N LYS A 79 21.11 -10.90 -6.56
CA LYS A 79 22.11 -9.82 -6.41
C LYS A 79 21.51 -8.47 -6.05
N ILE A 80 20.26 -8.22 -6.44
CA ILE A 80 19.62 -6.90 -6.32
C ILE A 80 18.45 -6.94 -5.34
N ILE A 81 17.45 -7.77 -5.59
CA ILE A 81 16.20 -7.74 -4.82
C ILE A 81 16.41 -8.18 -3.37
N PHE A 82 17.22 -9.22 -3.18
CA PHE A 82 17.52 -9.76 -1.84
C PHE A 82 18.61 -8.99 -1.11
N ASN A 83 19.34 -8.10 -1.80
CA ASN A 83 20.43 -7.34 -1.20
C ASN A 83 19.89 -6.20 -0.32
N PRO A 84 20.08 -6.22 1.01
CA PRO A 84 19.58 -5.17 1.91
C PRO A 84 20.27 -3.81 1.72
N ASP A 85 21.50 -3.78 1.20
CA ASP A 85 22.28 -2.56 1.07
C ASP A 85 21.81 -1.66 -0.08
N ILE A 86 20.92 -2.18 -0.92
CA ILE A 86 20.31 -1.47 -2.05
C ILE A 86 18.86 -1.17 -1.69
N GLU A 87 18.47 0.09 -1.72
CA GLU A 87 17.06 0.46 -1.69
C GLU A 87 16.43 0.21 -3.06
N LYS A 88 15.35 -0.56 -3.12
CA LYS A 88 14.59 -0.76 -4.36
C LYS A 88 13.29 0.01 -4.28
N VAL A 89 13.14 0.96 -5.18
CA VAL A 89 11.94 1.78 -5.27
C VAL A 89 11.07 1.26 -6.40
N PHE A 90 9.79 1.03 -6.11
CA PHE A 90 8.76 0.61 -7.08
C PHE A 90 7.51 1.48 -6.93
N HIS A 91 6.66 1.50 -7.95
CA HIS A 91 5.26 1.90 -7.80
C HIS A 91 4.39 0.66 -7.66
N ASN A 92 3.62 0.55 -6.56
CA ASN A 92 2.84 -0.67 -6.27
C ASN A 92 3.71 -1.95 -6.18
N ALA A 93 4.80 -1.88 -5.41
CA ALA A 93 5.86 -2.90 -5.30
C ALA A 93 5.38 -4.36 -5.19
N SER A 94 4.25 -4.60 -4.50
CA SER A 94 3.71 -5.95 -4.32
C SER A 94 3.37 -6.65 -5.65
N TYR A 95 3.04 -5.89 -6.69
CA TYR A 95 2.75 -6.41 -8.02
C TYR A 95 4.02 -6.94 -8.70
N ASP A 96 5.07 -6.12 -8.80
CA ASP A 96 6.34 -6.48 -9.44
C ASP A 96 7.08 -7.57 -8.66
N LEU A 97 7.11 -7.45 -7.33
CA LEU A 97 7.81 -8.39 -6.47
C LEU A 97 7.25 -9.81 -6.56
N ARG A 98 5.99 -10.00 -6.96
CA ARG A 98 5.45 -11.33 -7.26
C ARG A 98 6.23 -12.08 -8.33
N PHE A 99 6.86 -11.36 -9.26
CA PHE A 99 7.70 -11.89 -10.34
C PHE A 99 9.20 -11.85 -10.00
N LEU A 100 9.57 -11.22 -8.88
CA LEU A 100 10.95 -10.96 -8.47
C LEU A 100 11.27 -11.54 -7.07
N GLY A 101 10.76 -12.73 -6.75
CA GLY A 101 11.11 -13.48 -5.52
C GLY A 101 10.28 -13.13 -4.27
N ASN A 102 9.41 -12.11 -4.34
CA ASN A 102 8.37 -11.73 -3.37
C ASN A 102 8.85 -11.66 -1.90
N ARG A 103 8.74 -12.78 -1.16
CA ARG A 103 8.87 -12.84 0.30
C ARG A 103 10.25 -12.52 0.84
N GLN A 104 11.28 -12.60 -0.01
CA GLN A 104 12.66 -12.38 0.37
C GLN A 104 13.20 -11.01 -0.04
N ALA A 105 12.38 -10.17 -0.68
CA ALA A 105 12.77 -8.80 -1.03
C ALA A 105 13.04 -7.98 0.24
N GLN A 106 14.19 -7.29 0.27
CA GLN A 106 14.63 -6.49 1.43
C GLN A 106 14.74 -5.02 1.02
N ASN A 107 14.68 -4.08 1.98
CA ASN A 107 14.89 -2.63 1.73
C ASN A 107 14.10 -2.10 0.50
N VAL A 108 12.77 -2.26 0.55
CA VAL A 108 11.86 -1.87 -0.53
C VAL A 108 11.08 -0.63 -0.13
N SER A 109 11.09 0.38 -1.01
CA SER A 109 10.25 1.57 -0.92
C SER A 109 9.14 1.51 -1.97
N CYS A 110 7.90 1.70 -1.54
CA CYS A 110 6.73 1.68 -2.42
C CYS A 110 6.09 3.07 -2.49
N THR A 111 6.18 3.72 -3.65
CA THR A 111 5.64 5.09 -3.83
C THR A 111 4.12 5.16 -3.70
N LEU A 112 3.40 4.07 -4.04
CA LEU A 112 1.95 3.99 -3.82
C LEU A 112 1.58 4.05 -2.33
N GLU A 113 2.29 3.29 -1.49
CA GLU A 113 2.04 3.29 -0.05
C GLU A 113 2.52 4.58 0.61
N MET A 114 3.63 5.16 0.14
CA MET A 114 4.06 6.49 0.55
C MET A 114 2.98 7.54 0.26
N ALA A 115 2.43 7.56 -0.96
CA ALA A 115 1.38 8.49 -1.34
C ALA A 115 0.11 8.34 -0.47
N LYS A 116 -0.33 7.10 -0.21
CA LYS A 116 -1.49 6.82 0.67
C LYS A 116 -1.28 7.30 2.12
N SER A 117 -0.04 7.30 2.60
CA SER A 117 0.28 7.74 3.96
C SER A 117 0.29 9.27 4.14
N ILE A 118 0.32 10.03 3.03
CA ILE A 118 0.35 11.50 3.09
C ILE A 118 -1.08 12.03 3.16
N PRO A 119 -1.40 12.94 4.11
CA PRO A 119 -2.73 13.54 4.21
C PRO A 119 -3.17 14.26 2.93
N TYR A 120 -4.47 14.20 2.64
CA TYR A 120 -5.07 14.78 1.44
C TYR A 120 -4.73 16.26 1.22
N TYR A 121 -4.68 17.07 2.29
CA TYR A 121 -4.39 18.51 2.17
C TYR A 121 -2.95 18.81 1.70
N LEU A 122 -2.02 17.86 1.83
CA LEU A 122 -0.66 17.94 1.29
C LEU A 122 -0.52 17.27 -0.08
N LEU A 123 -1.40 16.31 -0.39
CA LEU A 123 -1.40 15.55 -1.63
C LEU A 123 -2.83 15.46 -2.22
N PRO A 124 -3.39 16.57 -2.75
CA PRO A 124 -4.77 16.62 -3.23
C PRO A 124 -4.87 16.08 -4.67
N VAL A 125 -4.69 14.78 -4.85
CA VAL A 125 -4.75 14.10 -6.16
C VAL A 125 -6.00 13.21 -6.29
N PRO A 126 -6.56 13.04 -7.49
CA PRO A 126 -7.77 12.24 -7.68
C PRO A 126 -7.53 10.74 -7.49
N ASN A 127 -6.29 10.27 -7.69
CA ASN A 127 -5.85 8.91 -7.46
C ASN A 127 -4.33 8.88 -7.30
N PHE A 128 -3.80 7.76 -6.81
CA PHE A 128 -2.36 7.59 -6.55
C PHE A 128 -1.63 6.79 -7.62
N LYS A 129 -2.14 6.71 -8.85
CA LYS A 129 -1.41 6.04 -9.93
C LYS A 129 -0.13 6.84 -10.29
N LEU A 130 0.91 6.15 -10.72
CA LEU A 130 2.21 6.75 -11.01
C LEU A 130 2.10 7.94 -11.97
N GLU A 131 1.32 7.81 -13.03
CA GLU A 131 1.16 8.86 -14.03
C GLU A 131 0.46 10.10 -13.46
N THR A 132 -0.54 9.91 -12.61
CA THR A 132 -1.24 11.02 -11.94
C THR A 132 -0.28 11.75 -11.01
N LEU A 133 0.54 11.00 -10.26
CA LEU A 133 1.55 11.58 -9.38
C LEU A 133 2.64 12.30 -10.18
N ALA A 134 3.11 11.74 -11.30
CA ALA A 134 4.13 12.34 -12.14
C ALA A 134 3.66 13.68 -12.74
N GLU A 135 2.45 13.72 -13.29
CA GLU A 135 1.86 14.93 -13.87
C GLU A 135 1.60 16.00 -12.80
N GLN A 136 0.93 15.63 -11.69
CA GLN A 136 0.48 16.60 -10.69
C GLN A 136 1.58 17.07 -9.74
N LEU A 137 2.52 16.19 -9.38
CA LEU A 137 3.58 16.52 -8.42
C LEU A 137 4.88 16.98 -9.05
N CYS A 138 5.17 16.51 -10.26
CA CYS A 138 6.44 16.78 -10.93
C CYS A 138 6.26 17.70 -12.15
N HIS A 139 5.03 18.10 -12.47
CA HIS A 139 4.68 18.94 -13.63
C HIS A 139 5.25 18.41 -14.95
N LEU A 140 5.32 17.08 -15.07
CA LEU A 140 5.75 16.42 -16.29
C LEU A 140 4.61 16.47 -17.32
N SER A 141 4.99 16.54 -18.60
CA SER A 141 4.04 16.44 -19.71
C SER A 141 3.19 15.18 -19.60
N ALA A 142 1.98 15.23 -20.18
CA ALA A 142 1.03 14.13 -20.14
C ALA A 142 1.70 12.79 -20.47
N VAL A 143 1.58 11.84 -19.54
CA VAL A 143 2.21 10.53 -19.67
C VAL A 143 1.46 9.74 -20.74
N ASP A 144 2.18 9.24 -21.75
CA ASP A 144 1.61 8.40 -22.80
C ASP A 144 1.15 7.06 -22.22
N LYS A 145 -0.17 6.86 -22.12
CA LYS A 145 -0.78 5.64 -21.57
C LYS A 145 -1.03 4.56 -22.62
N THR A 146 -0.67 4.80 -23.88
CA THR A 146 -1.05 3.92 -25.00
C THR A 146 -0.37 2.56 -24.94
N GLN A 147 0.75 2.42 -24.21
CA GLN A 147 1.51 1.17 -24.12
C GLN A 147 1.28 0.37 -22.84
N GLN A 148 0.51 0.89 -21.87
CA GLN A 148 0.25 0.21 -20.59
C GLN A 148 -0.39 -1.18 -20.78
N GLY A 149 -1.22 -1.35 -21.82
CA GLY A 149 -1.86 -2.62 -22.16
C GLY A 149 -1.25 -3.32 -23.39
N SER A 150 -0.03 -2.95 -23.78
CA SER A 150 0.64 -3.48 -24.97
C SER A 150 1.01 -4.96 -24.81
N ASP A 151 1.20 -5.66 -25.93
CA ASP A 151 1.74 -7.02 -25.89
C ASP A 151 3.25 -6.96 -25.70
N TRP A 152 3.69 -7.16 -24.45
CA TRP A 152 5.10 -7.19 -24.08
C TRP A 152 5.80 -8.51 -24.41
N GLY A 153 5.10 -9.51 -24.95
CA GLY A 153 5.68 -10.76 -25.45
C GLY A 153 6.29 -10.64 -26.85
N ILE A 154 5.92 -9.60 -27.61
CA ILE A 154 6.40 -9.44 -28.99
C ILE A 154 7.87 -9.06 -29.06
N ARG A 155 8.57 -9.55 -30.09
CA ARG A 155 9.91 -9.10 -30.46
C ARG A 155 10.01 -8.92 -31.99
N PRO A 156 10.75 -7.89 -32.48
CA PRO A 156 11.37 -6.82 -31.70
C PRO A 156 10.33 -5.87 -31.09
N LEU A 157 10.67 -5.23 -29.96
CA LEU A 157 9.82 -4.20 -29.36
C LEU A 157 9.80 -2.94 -30.24
N SER A 158 8.65 -2.28 -30.30
CA SER A 158 8.51 -1.02 -31.02
C SER A 158 9.22 0.13 -30.30
N ARG A 159 9.52 1.21 -31.02
CA ARG A 159 10.09 2.43 -30.43
C ARG A 159 9.18 3.02 -29.34
N LYS A 160 7.86 2.90 -29.49
CA LYS A 160 6.89 3.39 -28.51
C LYS A 160 6.93 2.57 -27.22
N GLN A 161 6.98 1.24 -27.31
CA GLN A 161 7.14 0.36 -26.15
C GLN A 161 8.46 0.65 -25.40
N LEU A 162 9.57 0.77 -26.13
CA LEU A 162 10.87 1.09 -25.50
C LEU A 162 10.88 2.48 -24.85
N HIS A 163 10.23 3.48 -25.47
CA HIS A 163 10.11 4.80 -24.88
C HIS A 163 9.24 4.77 -23.61
N TYR A 164 8.08 4.10 -23.65
CA TYR A 164 7.22 3.94 -22.48
C TYR A 164 7.99 3.27 -21.32
N ALA A 165 8.58 2.10 -21.57
CA ALA A 165 9.37 1.36 -20.59
C ALA A 165 10.54 2.19 -20.03
N LYS A 166 11.18 3.03 -20.85
CA LYS A 166 12.23 3.95 -20.37
C LYS A 166 11.65 4.95 -19.36
N MET A 167 10.47 5.50 -19.61
CA MET A 167 9.96 6.63 -18.85
C MET A 167 9.40 6.25 -17.47
N ASP A 168 8.89 5.03 -17.28
CA ASP A 168 8.34 4.61 -15.98
C ASP A 168 9.30 4.73 -14.80
N PRO A 169 10.54 4.20 -14.83
CA PRO A 169 11.50 4.39 -13.74
C PRO A 169 11.96 5.86 -13.59
N VAL A 170 11.85 6.69 -14.66
CA VAL A 170 12.11 8.13 -14.58
C VAL A 170 11.01 8.83 -13.79
N TYR A 171 9.74 8.58 -14.13
CA TYR A 171 8.59 9.10 -13.40
C TYR A 171 8.62 8.66 -11.95
N LEU A 172 8.91 7.37 -11.73
CA LEU A 172 9.04 6.77 -10.42
C LEU A 172 10.09 7.48 -9.56
N ALA A 173 11.26 7.79 -10.12
CA ALA A 173 12.29 8.52 -9.38
C ALA A 173 11.85 9.93 -8.99
N ARG A 174 11.25 10.67 -9.91
CA ARG A 174 10.77 12.04 -9.65
C ARG A 174 9.66 12.06 -8.60
N VAL A 175 8.69 11.15 -8.73
CA VAL A 175 7.61 10.98 -7.76
C VAL A 175 8.15 10.57 -6.40
N HIS A 176 9.08 9.60 -6.35
CA HIS A 176 9.72 9.18 -5.11
C HIS A 176 10.34 10.36 -4.35
N HIS A 177 11.17 11.16 -5.02
CA HIS A 177 11.79 12.34 -4.42
C HIS A 177 10.77 13.35 -3.89
N ARG A 178 9.68 13.58 -4.65
CA ARG A 178 8.64 14.53 -4.24
C ARG A 178 7.83 14.01 -3.05
N LEU A 179 7.53 12.72 -3.02
CA LEU A 179 6.85 12.08 -1.89
C LEU A 179 7.71 12.08 -0.62
N LEU A 180 9.04 11.93 -0.71
CA LEU A 180 9.93 12.08 0.45
C LEU A 180 9.82 13.46 1.09
N GLN A 181 9.80 14.53 0.27
CA GLN A 181 9.63 15.89 0.75
C GLN A 181 8.26 16.09 1.43
N LEU A 182 7.19 15.60 0.80
CA LEU A 182 5.83 15.71 1.37
C LEU A 182 5.68 14.89 2.66
N LYS A 183 6.28 13.71 2.74
CA LYS A 183 6.27 12.87 3.94
C LYS A 183 6.99 13.55 5.11
N GLN A 184 8.08 14.27 4.84
CA GLN A 184 8.76 15.06 5.86
C GLN A 184 7.87 16.20 6.38
N LEU A 185 7.13 16.87 5.49
CA LEU A 185 6.16 17.90 5.89
C LEU A 185 4.95 17.32 6.65
N ALA A 186 4.51 16.12 6.29
CA ALA A 186 3.38 15.42 6.92
C ALA A 186 3.68 14.88 8.32
N ASN A 187 4.96 14.81 8.71
CA ASN A 187 5.39 14.26 9.99
C ASN A 187 6.28 15.27 10.73
N PRO A 188 5.70 16.41 11.18
CA PRO A 188 6.42 17.39 11.97
C PRO A 188 6.90 16.80 13.31
N ASP A 189 7.87 17.45 13.93
CA ASP A 189 8.38 17.09 15.25
C ASP A 189 7.29 17.30 16.32
N PRO A 190 6.82 16.25 17.01
CA PRO A 190 5.75 16.37 18.00
C PRO A 190 6.04 17.36 19.14
N VAL A 191 7.31 17.64 19.43
CA VAL A 191 7.69 18.61 20.48
C VAL A 191 7.37 20.05 20.08
N LYS A 192 7.28 20.32 18.77
CA LYS A 192 7.03 21.67 18.21
C LYS A 192 5.57 21.91 17.87
N GLU A 193 4.71 20.92 18.10
CA GLU A 193 3.29 21.01 17.77
C GLU A 193 2.53 21.94 18.70
N ASP A 194 1.60 22.70 18.12
CA ASP A 194 0.63 23.50 18.87
C ASP A 194 -0.64 22.66 19.10
N LEU A 195 -0.77 22.14 20.33
CA LEU A 195 -1.90 21.30 20.72
C LEU A 195 -3.25 22.01 20.55
N SER A 196 -3.33 23.31 20.86
CA SER A 196 -4.58 24.07 20.75
C SER A 196 -4.98 24.22 19.29
N ALA A 197 -4.03 24.54 18.40
CA ALA A 197 -4.28 24.62 16.97
C ALA A 197 -4.73 23.27 16.38
N LEU A 198 -4.08 22.17 16.77
CA LEU A 198 -4.47 20.82 16.33
C LEU A 198 -5.86 20.43 16.81
N MET A 199 -6.20 20.72 18.07
CA MET A 199 -7.53 20.44 18.63
C MET A 199 -8.62 21.21 17.88
N ILE A 200 -8.43 22.52 17.65
CA ILE A 200 -9.38 23.34 16.89
C ILE A 200 -9.55 22.78 15.48
N ARG A 201 -8.44 22.47 14.80
CA ARG A 201 -8.47 21.93 13.43
C ARG A 201 -9.20 20.59 13.38
N TYR A 202 -8.95 19.71 14.34
CA TYR A 202 -9.64 18.43 14.45
C TYR A 202 -11.15 18.63 14.57
N ARG A 203 -11.61 19.52 15.46
CA ARG A 203 -13.03 19.74 15.68
C ARG A 203 -13.74 20.37 14.48
N GLN A 204 -13.09 21.28 13.76
CA GLN A 204 -13.61 21.82 12.50
C GLN A 204 -13.85 20.71 11.47
N LEU A 205 -12.87 19.81 11.32
CA LEU A 205 -12.99 18.67 10.41
C LEU A 205 -14.06 17.68 10.88
N GLU A 206 -14.14 17.41 12.17
CA GLU A 206 -15.18 16.55 12.77
C GLU A 206 -16.58 17.09 12.49
N HIS A 207 -16.80 18.39 12.69
CA HIS A 207 -18.09 19.03 12.44
C HIS A 207 -18.50 18.92 10.96
N GLN A 208 -17.59 19.24 10.02
CA GLN A 208 -17.84 19.09 8.58
C GLN A 208 -18.11 17.63 8.20
N TRP A 209 -17.32 16.70 8.73
CA TRP A 209 -17.47 15.28 8.46
C TRP A 209 -18.82 14.75 8.95
N LYS A 210 -19.28 15.11 10.16
CA LYS A 210 -20.58 14.69 10.70
C LYS A 210 -21.72 15.08 9.76
N GLN A 211 -21.74 16.32 9.25
CA GLN A 211 -22.76 16.78 8.31
C GLN A 211 -22.76 15.94 7.03
N ILE A 212 -21.60 15.77 6.39
CA ILE A 212 -21.45 14.97 5.17
C ILE A 212 -21.82 13.50 5.41
N ASP A 213 -21.41 12.92 6.54
CA ASP A 213 -21.70 11.53 6.89
C ASP A 213 -23.21 11.30 7.05
N THR A 214 -23.95 12.26 7.61
CA THR A 214 -25.42 12.17 7.68
C THR A 214 -26.06 12.09 6.29
N GLU A 215 -25.61 12.93 5.35
CA GLU A 215 -26.12 12.95 3.97
C GLU A 215 -25.78 11.66 3.22
N ILE A 216 -24.52 11.21 3.31
CA ILE A 216 -24.06 9.96 2.70
C ILE A 216 -24.88 8.78 3.22
N ASN A 217 -25.08 8.69 4.54
CA ASN A 217 -25.84 7.59 5.15
C ASN A 217 -27.32 7.64 4.75
N HIS A 218 -27.91 8.84 4.69
CA HIS A 218 -29.28 9.00 4.22
C HIS A 218 -29.45 8.51 2.77
N ILE A 219 -28.57 8.94 1.86
CA ILE A 219 -28.58 8.54 0.45
C ILE A 219 -28.35 7.03 0.32
N LYS A 220 -27.36 6.48 1.02
CA LYS A 220 -27.06 5.03 1.02
C LYS A 220 -28.26 4.20 1.47
N ASN A 221 -28.95 4.63 2.53
CA ASN A 221 -30.16 3.95 3.00
C ASN A 221 -31.29 4.00 1.97
N ARG A 222 -31.47 5.14 1.28
CA ARG A 222 -32.43 5.26 0.18
C ARG A 222 -32.10 4.37 -1.02
N ILE A 223 -30.83 4.30 -1.42
CA ILE A 223 -30.36 3.40 -2.48
C ILE A 223 -30.68 1.94 -2.10
N LYS A 224 -30.34 1.52 -0.87
CA LYS A 224 -30.64 0.18 -0.38
C LYS A 224 -32.13 -0.13 -0.42
N ALA A 225 -32.97 0.78 0.06
CA ALA A 225 -34.42 0.62 0.07
C ALA A 225 -35.00 0.53 -1.35
N ALA A 226 -34.54 1.39 -2.27
CA ALA A 226 -34.95 1.38 -3.67
C ALA A 226 -34.53 0.08 -4.39
N MET A 227 -33.26 -0.35 -4.24
CA MET A 227 -32.77 -1.61 -4.81
C MET A 227 -33.59 -2.81 -4.33
N ALA A 228 -33.92 -2.85 -3.03
CA ALA A 228 -34.76 -3.92 -2.48
C ALA A 228 -36.20 -3.90 -3.04
N ALA A 229 -36.82 -2.72 -3.13
CA ALA A 229 -38.18 -2.57 -3.64
C ALA A 229 -38.30 -2.80 -5.15
N GLN A 230 -37.24 -2.54 -5.91
CA GLN A 230 -37.16 -2.72 -7.36
C GLN A 230 -36.58 -4.07 -7.77
N GLU A 231 -36.24 -4.93 -6.80
CA GLU A 231 -35.63 -6.25 -7.03
C GLU A 231 -34.31 -6.21 -7.83
N VAL A 232 -33.55 -5.11 -7.69
CA VAL A 232 -32.25 -4.92 -8.35
C VAL A 232 -31.11 -5.33 -7.41
N SER A 233 -30.32 -6.32 -7.80
CA SER A 233 -29.20 -6.84 -7.00
C SER A 233 -27.88 -6.08 -7.21
N GLU A 234 -27.69 -5.43 -8.36
CA GLU A 234 -26.45 -4.72 -8.72
C GLU A 234 -26.73 -3.53 -9.66
N THR A 235 -26.04 -2.42 -9.43
CA THR A 235 -26.07 -1.20 -10.27
C THR A 235 -24.64 -0.62 -10.39
N ALA A 236 -24.47 0.51 -11.09
CA ALA A 236 -23.19 1.18 -11.19
C ALA A 236 -22.63 1.57 -9.80
N GLY A 237 -21.70 0.76 -9.29
CA GLY A 237 -21.00 0.98 -8.03
C GLY A 237 -21.71 0.48 -6.77
N PHE A 238 -22.89 -0.16 -6.86
CA PHE A 238 -23.62 -0.66 -5.68
C PHE A 238 -24.09 -2.10 -5.89
N LYS A 239 -23.94 -2.92 -4.84
CA LYS A 239 -24.40 -4.31 -4.81
C LYS A 239 -25.19 -4.56 -3.53
N LEU A 240 -26.39 -5.14 -3.69
CA LEU A 240 -27.25 -5.52 -2.57
C LEU A 240 -27.16 -7.04 -2.35
N SER A 241 -26.54 -7.45 -1.24
CA SER A 241 -26.47 -8.84 -0.81
C SER A 241 -27.31 -9.08 0.45
N SER A 242 -28.00 -10.22 0.53
CA SER A 242 -28.64 -10.68 1.76
C SER A 242 -27.93 -11.95 2.27
N SER A 243 -27.76 -12.05 3.59
CA SER A 243 -27.23 -13.26 4.24
C SER A 243 -28.05 -13.56 5.48
N LYS A 244 -28.49 -14.81 5.63
CA LYS A 244 -29.10 -15.28 6.88
C LYS A 244 -27.99 -15.72 7.83
N ARG A 245 -27.77 -14.97 8.91
CA ARG A 245 -26.80 -15.32 9.95
C ARG A 245 -27.51 -16.03 11.09
N THR A 246 -27.26 -17.34 11.23
CA THR A 246 -27.68 -18.10 12.41
C THR A 246 -26.61 -18.00 13.47
N THR A 247 -26.93 -17.37 14.61
CA THR A 247 -26.02 -17.32 15.76
C THR A 247 -26.56 -18.28 16.82
N LYS A 248 -25.77 -19.27 17.21
CA LYS A 248 -26.05 -20.12 18.37
C LYS A 248 -25.22 -19.62 19.54
N LYS A 249 -25.87 -19.26 20.64
CA LYS A 249 -25.22 -18.85 21.88
C LYS A 249 -25.48 -19.93 22.93
N ALA A 250 -24.46 -20.27 23.71
CA ALA A 250 -24.58 -21.11 24.90
C ALA A 250 -24.01 -20.32 26.09
N ALA A 251 -24.53 -20.58 27.29
CA ALA A 251 -23.95 -20.02 28.50
C ALA A 251 -22.55 -20.62 28.74
N PHE A 252 -21.60 -19.80 29.16
CA PHE A 252 -20.22 -20.25 29.40
C PHE A 252 -20.16 -21.41 30.41
N GLU A 253 -20.92 -21.32 31.51
CA GLU A 253 -21.00 -22.39 32.52
C GLU A 253 -21.49 -23.72 31.94
N GLN A 254 -22.49 -23.68 31.06
CA GLN A 254 -23.01 -24.89 30.41
C GLN A 254 -21.98 -25.50 29.46
N LEU A 255 -21.26 -24.65 28.72
CA LEU A 255 -20.19 -25.09 27.82
C LEU A 255 -19.01 -25.68 28.60
N ALA A 256 -18.60 -25.04 29.69
CA ALA A 256 -17.53 -25.50 30.57
C ALA A 256 -17.86 -26.85 31.23
N LYS A 257 -19.07 -27.01 31.77
CA LYS A 257 -19.54 -28.29 32.33
C LYS A 257 -19.60 -29.40 31.28
N LEU A 258 -20.07 -29.08 30.08
CA LEU A 258 -20.19 -30.05 29.00
C LEU A 258 -18.82 -30.51 28.48
N THR A 259 -17.89 -29.58 28.28
CA THR A 259 -16.52 -29.89 27.85
C THR A 259 -15.79 -30.75 28.88
N GLN A 260 -15.92 -30.42 30.17
CA GLN A 260 -15.40 -31.26 31.25
C GLN A 260 -16.04 -32.67 31.28
N THR A 261 -17.36 -32.78 31.09
CA THR A 261 -18.06 -34.08 31.09
C THR A 261 -17.66 -34.96 29.91
N LEU A 262 -17.44 -34.36 28.74
CA LEU A 262 -17.07 -35.08 27.52
C LEU A 262 -15.55 -35.30 27.39
N GLY A 263 -14.75 -34.85 28.36
CA GLY A 263 -13.29 -34.89 28.28
C GLY A 263 -12.72 -34.08 27.11
N ILE A 264 -13.44 -33.06 26.65
CA ILE A 264 -12.99 -32.17 25.58
C ILE A 264 -12.09 -31.11 26.21
N GLU A 265 -10.83 -31.11 25.83
CA GLU A 265 -9.86 -30.10 26.24
C GLU A 265 -10.09 -28.83 25.41
N LEU A 266 -10.67 -27.82 26.05
CA LEU A 266 -10.95 -26.51 25.43
C LEU A 266 -10.02 -25.46 26.05
N ASP A 267 -8.77 -25.46 25.60
CA ASP A 267 -7.75 -24.51 26.05
C ASP A 267 -7.85 -23.20 25.26
N LEU A 268 -8.58 -22.24 25.81
CA LEU A 268 -8.73 -20.90 25.24
C LEU A 268 -8.18 -19.89 26.24
N PRO A 269 -7.17 -19.08 25.86
CA PRO A 269 -6.68 -18.02 26.74
C PRO A 269 -7.79 -16.98 26.94
N VAL A 270 -8.10 -16.69 28.21
CA VAL A 270 -9.11 -15.69 28.58
C VAL A 270 -8.43 -14.51 29.25
N THR A 271 -8.57 -13.33 28.67
CA THR A 271 -8.10 -12.10 29.30
C THR A 271 -8.96 -11.77 30.52
N LEU A 272 -8.37 -11.84 31.71
CA LEU A 272 -9.06 -11.48 32.95
C LEU A 272 -9.11 -9.95 33.07
N THR A 273 -10.27 -9.36 32.78
CA THR A 273 -10.47 -7.92 33.03
C THR A 273 -10.43 -7.59 34.52
N LYS A 274 -10.10 -6.35 34.89
CA LYS A 274 -10.10 -5.90 36.30
C LYS A 274 -11.39 -6.20 37.06
N ALA A 275 -12.54 -6.17 36.37
CA ALA A 275 -13.83 -6.50 36.98
C ALA A 275 -13.94 -7.98 37.35
N VAL A 276 -13.48 -8.88 36.47
CA VAL A 276 -13.46 -10.33 36.70
C VAL A 276 -12.43 -10.69 37.77
N GLN A 277 -11.23 -10.08 37.72
CA GLN A 277 -10.21 -10.26 38.75
C GLN A 277 -10.75 -9.89 40.14
N LYS A 278 -11.49 -8.77 40.24
CA LYS A 278 -12.12 -8.34 41.49
C LYS A 278 -13.19 -9.30 42.00
N GLN A 279 -13.96 -9.94 41.10
CA GLN A 279 -14.97 -10.93 41.47
C GLN A 279 -14.36 -12.26 41.92
N LEU A 280 -13.23 -12.66 41.34
CA LEU A 280 -12.49 -13.86 41.71
C LEU A 280 -11.76 -13.69 43.05
N GLY A 281 -11.33 -12.46 43.39
CA GLY A 281 -10.63 -12.19 44.64
C GLY A 281 -9.36 -13.03 44.77
N GLU A 282 -9.13 -13.63 45.94
CA GLU A 282 -7.97 -14.49 46.23
C GLU A 282 -7.96 -15.79 45.42
N ALA A 283 -9.11 -16.24 44.90
CA ALA A 283 -9.19 -17.46 44.09
C ALA A 283 -8.44 -17.34 42.75
N ILE A 284 -8.05 -16.13 42.35
CA ILE A 284 -7.24 -15.90 41.15
C ILE A 284 -5.84 -16.53 41.25
N GLU A 285 -5.30 -16.69 42.46
CA GLU A 285 -3.98 -17.30 42.71
C GLU A 285 -3.93 -18.79 42.36
N GLN A 286 -5.08 -19.42 42.16
CA GLN A 286 -5.20 -20.82 41.73
C GLN A 286 -5.00 -20.99 40.21
N LEU A 287 -4.89 -19.89 39.45
CA LEU A 287 -4.67 -19.89 38.01
C LEU A 287 -3.21 -19.62 37.68
N SER A 288 -2.65 -20.34 36.71
CA SER A 288 -1.33 -20.03 36.12
C SER A 288 -1.47 -18.82 35.19
N LEU A 289 -1.09 -17.63 35.65
CA LEU A 289 -1.20 -16.39 34.88
C LEU A 289 0.13 -16.01 34.22
N GLU A 290 0.07 -15.56 32.97
CA GLU A 290 1.16 -14.86 32.28
C GLU A 290 0.88 -13.36 32.31
N GLU A 291 1.81 -12.55 32.84
CA GLU A 291 1.66 -11.10 32.94
C GLU A 291 2.52 -10.38 31.89
N GLU A 292 1.88 -9.53 31.07
CA GLU A 292 2.56 -8.59 30.18
C GLU A 292 2.25 -7.15 30.61
N VAL A 293 3.29 -6.37 30.91
CA VAL A 293 3.15 -4.94 31.22
C VAL A 293 3.49 -4.12 29.98
N SER A 294 2.49 -3.45 29.41
CA SER A 294 2.69 -2.46 28.33
C SER A 294 2.06 -1.11 28.69
N THR A 295 2.78 -0.03 28.38
CA THR A 295 2.24 1.33 28.48
C THR A 295 1.61 1.71 27.16
N ASN A 296 0.29 1.83 27.14
CA ASN A 296 -0.47 2.20 25.94
C ASN A 296 -1.10 3.58 26.14
N TRP A 297 -0.71 4.53 25.29
CA TRP A 297 -1.34 5.85 25.24
C TRP A 297 -2.63 5.76 24.44
N ARG A 298 -3.73 6.25 25.02
CA ARG A 298 -5.04 6.30 24.36
C ARG A 298 -5.54 7.75 24.35
N LEU A 299 -5.78 8.27 23.16
CA LEU A 299 -6.53 9.52 23.01
C LEU A 299 -8.03 9.20 23.13
N SER A 300 -8.69 9.85 24.08
CA SER A 300 -10.14 9.77 24.26
C SER A 300 -10.74 11.13 23.95
N ILE A 301 -11.75 11.17 23.09
CA ILE A 301 -12.46 12.40 22.73
C ILE A 301 -13.54 12.63 23.78
N GLN A 302 -13.48 13.76 24.48
CA GLN A 302 -14.56 14.22 25.35
C GLN A 302 -15.50 15.12 24.55
N GLU A 303 -16.82 14.97 24.65
CA GLU A 303 -17.75 15.92 24.02
C GLU A 303 -17.67 17.26 24.78
N LEU A 304 -17.59 18.36 24.03
CA LEU A 304 -17.66 19.73 24.55
C LEU A 304 -19.01 20.30 24.13
N GLU A 305 -19.56 21.23 24.92
CA GLU A 305 -20.78 21.94 24.54
C GLU A 305 -20.49 22.82 23.31
N ASP A 306 -21.44 22.90 22.37
CA ASP A 306 -21.24 23.61 21.09
C ASP A 306 -20.94 25.11 21.29
N GLU A 307 -21.37 25.70 22.41
CA GLU A 307 -21.09 27.11 22.77
C GLU A 307 -19.61 27.39 23.08
N ASP A 308 -18.82 26.36 23.40
CA ASP A 308 -17.40 26.47 23.73
C ASP A 308 -16.48 26.28 22.51
N LEU A 309 -17.02 25.97 21.33
CA LEU A 309 -16.27 25.79 20.10
C LEU A 309 -16.14 27.12 19.33
N PRO A 310 -14.93 27.55 18.94
CA PRO A 310 -14.71 28.88 18.35
C PRO A 310 -15.14 29.01 16.87
N PHE A 311 -16.02 28.14 16.35
CA PHE A 311 -16.44 28.09 14.94
C PHE A 311 -17.81 27.44 14.74
#